data_AF-A0A439RBC3-F1
#
_entry.id   AF-A0A439RBC3-F1
#
_cell.length_a   1.000
_cell.length_b   1.000
_cell.length_c   1.000
_cell.angle_alpha   90.00
_cell.angle_beta   90.00
_cell.angle_gamma   90.00
#
_symmetry.space_group_name_H-M   'P 1'
#
loop_
_entity.id
_entity.type
_entity.pdbx_description
1 polymer ?
#
loop_
_entity_poly.entity_id
_entity_poly.type
_entity_poly.pdbx_seq_one_letter_code
_entity_poly.pdbx_strand_id
1 'polypeptide(L)' 'MTKLSDLGPPITGTRHGGEPPCEFDHFYRCKGCGQPVDRRDLSQVIWHEKPDHKPLEMDS' A
#
# COMPACT_ATOMS: atom_id res chain seq x y z
N MET A 1 -7.71 9.77 -11.75
CA MET A 1 -6.98 9.24 -10.59
C MET A 1 -7.06 7.73 -10.68
N THR A 2 -6.07 6.99 -10.18
CA THR A 2 -6.12 5.52 -10.14
C THR A 2 -6.78 5.12 -8.83
N LYS A 3 -7.84 4.33 -8.88
CA LYS A 3 -8.51 3.79 -7.69
C LYS A 3 -7.76 2.57 -7.18
N LEU A 4 -7.90 2.29 -5.89
CA LEU A 4 -7.36 1.05 -5.31
C LEU A 4 -7.95 -0.19 -6.02
N SER A 5 -9.24 -0.17 -6.29
CA SER A 5 -9.96 -1.20 -7.04
C SER A 5 -9.45 -1.40 -8.48
N ASP A 6 -8.84 -0.40 -9.10
CA ASP A 6 -8.21 -0.52 -10.43
C ASP A 6 -6.94 -1.39 -10.41
N LEU A 7 -6.34 -1.61 -9.23
CA LEU A 7 -5.17 -2.48 -9.06
C LEU A 7 -5.53 -3.98 -9.04
N GLY A 8 -6.83 -4.30 -9.02
CA GLY A 8 -7.35 -5.64 -8.85
C GLY A 8 -7.54 -6.03 -7.37
N PRO A 9 -7.82 -7.32 -7.10
CA PRO A 9 -7.94 -7.81 -5.72
C PRO A 9 -6.62 -7.61 -4.94
N PRO A 10 -6.69 -7.39 -3.61
CA PRO A 10 -5.50 -7.27 -2.78
C PRO A 10 -4.56 -8.46 -2.95
N ILE A 11 -3.26 -8.18 -3.05
CA ILE A 11 -2.25 -9.23 -3.13
C ILE A 11 -1.68 -9.42 -1.73
N THR A 12 -2.08 -10.49 -1.05
CA THR A 12 -1.58 -10.81 0.29
C THR A 12 -0.24 -11.50 0.22
N GLY A 13 0.78 -10.90 0.84
CA GLY A 13 2.10 -11.51 1.02
C GLY A 13 2.21 -12.33 2.30
N THR A 14 3.23 -13.19 2.37
CA THR A 14 3.65 -13.81 3.63
C THR A 14 4.50 -12.83 4.41
N ARG A 15 4.09 -12.49 5.63
CA ARG A 15 4.92 -11.68 6.51
C ARG A 15 6.12 -12.49 7.01
N HIS A 16 7.28 -11.87 6.99
CA HIS A 16 8.45 -12.35 7.72
C HIS A 16 8.59 -11.58 9.05
N GLY A 17 8.70 -12.30 10.17
CA GLY A 17 8.74 -11.75 11.53
C GLY A 17 7.41 -11.90 12.30
N GLY A 18 7.39 -11.46 13.56
CA GLY A 18 6.18 -11.49 14.41
C GLY A 18 5.22 -10.33 14.14
N GLU A 19 3.98 -10.41 14.64
CA GLU A 19 2.89 -9.40 14.65
C GLU A 19 3.40 -7.97 14.96
N PRO A 20 2.88 -6.87 14.36
CA PRO A 20 3.35 -5.56 14.77
C PRO A 20 2.71 -5.23 16.14
N PRO A 21 3.32 -4.36 16.95
CA PRO A 21 2.72 -3.98 18.21
C PRO A 21 1.45 -3.13 18.02
N CYS A 22 1.28 -2.46 16.87
CA CYS A 22 0.11 -1.63 16.57
C CYS A 22 -0.34 -1.75 15.11
N GLU A 23 -1.65 -1.57 14.86
CA GLU A 23 -2.22 -1.55 13.50
C GLU A 23 -1.56 -0.51 12.59
N PHE A 24 -1.12 0.62 13.15
CA PHE A 24 -0.45 1.68 12.38
C PHE A 24 0.90 1.24 11.79
N ASP A 25 1.55 0.23 12.37
CA ASP A 25 2.84 -0.28 11.88
C ASP A 25 2.71 -1.12 10.60
N HIS A 26 1.47 -1.45 10.20
CA HIS A 26 1.18 -2.01 8.88
C HIS A 26 1.34 -0.99 7.76
N PHE A 27 1.34 0.31 8.07
CA PHE A 27 1.44 1.37 7.07
C PHE A 27 2.84 1.98 7.04
N TYR A 28 3.32 2.32 5.85
CA TYR A 28 4.45 3.23 5.70
C TYR A 28 4.05 4.43 4.86
N ARG A 29 4.73 5.56 5.06
CA ARG A 29 4.47 6.75 4.26
C ARG A 29 5.33 6.70 3.00
N CYS A 30 4.69 6.70 1.82
CA CYS A 30 5.43 6.75 0.55
C CYS A 30 6.26 8.04 0.47
N LYS A 31 7.54 7.92 0.11
CA LYS A 31 8.43 9.07 -0.04
C LYS A 31 8.13 9.93 -1.28
N GLY A 32 7.53 9.34 -2.32
CA GLY A 32 7.21 10.02 -3.57
C GLY A 32 5.96 10.91 -3.47
N CYS A 33 4.86 10.35 -2.96
CA CYS A 33 3.57 11.04 -2.94
C CYS A 33 3.04 11.38 -1.53
N GLY A 34 3.68 10.87 -0.47
CA GLY A 34 3.30 11.12 0.92
C GLY A 34 2.10 10.32 1.43
N GLN A 35 1.49 9.48 0.59
CA GLN A 35 0.33 8.65 0.94
C GLN A 35 0.74 7.53 1.91
N PRO A 36 -0.08 7.19 2.93
CA PRO A 36 0.08 5.97 3.71
C PRO A 36 -0.23 4.74 2.83
N VAL A 37 0.69 3.79 2.79
CA VAL A 37 0.62 2.56 1.99
C VAL A 37 0.50 1.37 2.94
N ASP A 38 -0.53 0.54 2.76
CA ASP A 38 -0.70 -0.69 3.54
C ASP A 38 0.27 -1.77 3.05
N ARG A 39 1.15 -2.26 3.93
CA ARG A 39 2.14 -3.30 3.62
C ARG A 39 1.53 -4.69 3.51
N ARG A 40 0.28 -4.87 3.97
CA ARG A 40 -0.47 -6.12 3.86
C ARG A 40 -1.01 -6.33 2.45
N ASP A 41 -1.24 -5.25 1.72
CA ASP A 41 -1.70 -5.25 0.34
C ASP A 41 -0.54 -4.91 -0.62
N LEU A 42 0.08 -5.94 -1.16
CA LEU A 42 1.22 -5.78 -2.06
C LEU A 42 0.84 -5.07 -3.37
N SER A 43 -0.43 -5.01 -3.76
CA SER A 43 -0.84 -4.24 -4.94
C SER A 43 -0.54 -2.75 -4.76
N GLN A 44 -0.79 -2.21 -3.57
CA GLN A 44 -0.44 -0.83 -3.21
C GLN A 44 1.08 -0.64 -3.17
N VAL A 45 1.81 -1.60 -2.59
CA VAL A 45 3.28 -1.52 -2.54
C VAL A 45 3.86 -1.47 -3.96
N ILE A 46 3.45 -2.39 -4.84
CA ILE A 46 3.91 -2.47 -6.23
C ILE A 46 3.57 -1.18 -7.00
N TRP A 47 2.41 -0.56 -6.75
CA TRP A 47 2.07 0.73 -7.35
C TRP A 47 3.04 1.85 -6.93
N HIS A 48 3.36 1.92 -5.64
CA HIS A 48 4.22 2.97 -5.07
C HIS A 48 5.72 2.76 -5.36
N GLU A 49 6.13 1.57 -5.80
CA GLU A 49 7.48 1.33 -6.33
C GLU A 49 7.67 1.89 -7.76
N LYS A 50 6.58 2.21 -8.48
CA LYS A 50 6.68 2.79 -9.83
C LYS A 50 7.14 4.27 -9.75
N PRO A 51 8.04 4.72 -10.64
CA PRO A 51 8.37 6.15 -10.73
C PRO A 51 7.13 6.96 -11.14
N ASP A 52 7.05 8.20 -10.67
CA ASP A 52 5.97 9.16 -10.98
C ASP A 52 4.54 8.67 -10.71
N HIS A 53 4.37 7.68 -9.82
CA HIS A 53 3.04 7.26 -9.37
C HIS A 53 2.31 8.42 -8.68
N LYS A 54 0.99 8.46 -8.85
CA LYS A 54 0.11 9.40 -8.13
C LYS A 54 -0.52 8.71 -6.92
N PRO A 55 -0.98 9.48 -5.90
CA PRO A 55 -1.82 8.96 -4.85
C PRO A 55 -2.98 8.13 -5.40
N LEU A 56 -3.25 6.99 -4.77
CA LEU A 56 -4.44 6.19 -5.05
C LEU A 56 -5.66 6.85 -4.44
N GLU A 57 -6.76 6.81 -5.16
CA GLU A 57 -8.08 7.08 -4.62
C GLU A 57 -8.53 5.86 -3.82
N MET A 58 -8.73 6.02 -2.50
CA MET A 58 -9.22 4.95 -1.64
C MET A 58 -10.69 4.71 -1.93
N ASP A 59 -11.06 3.47 -2.23
CA ASP A 59 -12.48 3.12 -2.37
C ASP A 59 -13.17 3.30 -1.01
N SER A 60 -14.33 3.97 -1.05
CA SER A 60 -15.18 4.24 0.13
C SER A 60 -16.14 3.10 0.42
#